data_AF-A0A7W5K5V4-F1
#
_entry.id   AF-A0A7W5K5V4-F1
#
_cell.length_a   1.000
_cell.length_b   1.000
_cell.length_c   1.000
_cell.angle_alpha   90.00
_cell.angle_beta   90.00
_cell.angle_gamma   90.00
#
_symmetry.space_group_name_H-M   'P 1'
#
loop_
_entity.id
_entity.type
_entity.pdbx_description
1 polymer ?
#
loop_
_entity_poly.entity_id
_entity_poly.type
_entity_poly.pdbx_seq_one_letter_code
_entity_poly.pdbx_strand_id
1 'polypeptide(L)'
;MTLKNRELALQVALVMLISIILTVAGIGVLSLGVPEASLPSSFSLLPGGALAGLLIGLGLLASLLGRRGWRRLLGGSLVLFATLLLTVGMMSQAASQLGWLRVPITSGLIVLMTGLCLLVAPRGWGKAAWLAVGTLTTVGGSLSLLHYAFGSHPDISQPSFMASLLFIPLGLALAWLGFRPPERGILLSRQATLAAVLGVAVSCTSWYLIHWQQHQGVLHDANRLASHLKERTHQALLNREETARRMAERWNLNGSLPTREMLEQEASSYLRDIPDLQAIAFLEEGQRNVWRRARGPSALLWLDDQLLDPKALAWLESQRESSSGWLFPDAEQPQLALLSVALANSPEHRLIWIMDFSLLLDHELDSEPGPWYGLTRQGVGCLCCMWSSSMPSDQEARGYQR
;
A
#
# COMPACT_ATOMS: atom_id res chain seq x y z
N MET A 1 54.52 8.67 11.45
CA MET A 1 53.68 7.47 11.28
C MET A 1 52.17 7.77 11.20
N THR A 2 51.65 8.81 11.86
CA THR A 2 50.21 9.15 11.93
C THR A 2 49.55 9.56 10.61
N LEU A 3 50.25 10.33 9.76
CA LEU A 3 49.75 10.77 8.44
C LEU A 3 49.47 9.61 7.47
N LYS A 4 50.34 8.59 7.46
CA LYS A 4 50.21 7.41 6.58
C LYS A 4 49.00 6.55 6.96
N ASN A 5 48.75 6.38 8.26
CA ASN A 5 47.59 5.64 8.76
C ASN A 5 46.27 6.38 8.45
N ARG A 6 46.25 7.71 8.56
CA ARG A 6 45.07 8.53 8.22
C ARG A 6 44.73 8.44 6.72
N GLU A 7 45.74 8.49 5.85
CA GLU A 7 45.55 8.33 4.41
C GLU A 7 45.06 6.92 4.04
N LEU A 8 45.55 5.89 4.72
CA LEU A 8 45.13 4.51 4.50
C LEU A 8 43.67 4.30 4.94
N ALA A 9 43.28 4.82 6.11
CA ALA A 9 41.90 4.77 6.60
C ALA A 9 40.92 5.47 5.64
N LEU A 10 41.27 6.65 5.14
CA LEU A 10 40.47 7.38 4.16
C LEU A 10 40.28 6.61 2.85
N GLN A 11 41.33 5.92 2.36
CA GLN A 11 41.22 5.09 1.16
C GLN A 11 40.32 3.88 1.37
N VAL A 12 40.42 3.20 2.52
CA VAL A 12 39.55 2.09 2.89
C VAL A 12 38.09 2.56 2.97
N ALA A 13 37.84 3.68 3.64
CA ALA A 13 36.50 4.26 3.77
C ALA A 13 35.89 4.61 2.40
N LEU A 14 36.67 5.24 1.50
CA LEU A 14 36.22 5.54 0.13
C LEU A 14 35.88 4.28 -0.67
N VAL A 15 36.72 3.24 -0.58
CA VAL A 15 36.46 1.96 -1.27
C VAL A 15 35.19 1.32 -0.72
N MET A 16 34.95 1.35 0.60
CA MET A 16 33.73 0.83 1.20
C MET A 16 32.50 1.60 0.74
N LEU A 17 32.53 2.95 0.76
CA LEU A 17 31.40 3.78 0.30
C LEU A 17 31.05 3.53 -1.17
N ILE A 18 32.05 3.49 -2.05
CA ILE A 18 31.84 3.20 -3.47
C ILE A 18 31.29 1.77 -3.65
N SER A 19 31.79 0.81 -2.88
CA SER A 19 31.29 -0.57 -2.92
C SER A 19 29.82 -0.65 -2.50
N ILE A 20 29.41 0.05 -1.44
CA ILE A 20 28.01 0.10 -0.99
C ILE A 20 27.11 0.64 -2.11
N ILE A 21 27.49 1.76 -2.74
CA ILE A 21 26.72 2.37 -3.82
C ILE A 21 26.59 1.40 -4.99
N LEU A 22 27.69 0.76 -5.40
CA LEU A 22 27.69 -0.21 -6.50
C LEU A 22 26.86 -1.46 -6.20
N THR A 23 26.94 -2.01 -4.99
CA THR A 23 26.20 -3.23 -4.64
C THR A 23 24.71 -2.96 -4.53
N VAL A 24 24.30 -1.86 -3.90
CA VAL A 24 22.88 -1.51 -3.79
C VAL A 24 22.29 -1.14 -5.16
N ALA A 25 23.00 -0.34 -5.97
CA ALA A 25 22.57 -0.04 -7.33
C ALA A 25 22.53 -1.29 -8.21
N GLY A 26 23.49 -2.20 -8.06
CA GLY A 26 23.56 -3.47 -8.76
C GLY A 26 22.37 -4.39 -8.43
N ILE A 27 22.04 -4.54 -7.14
CA ILE A 27 20.84 -5.27 -6.71
C ILE A 27 19.58 -4.63 -7.30
N GLY A 28 19.48 -3.30 -7.28
CA GLY A 28 18.34 -2.57 -7.87
C GLY A 28 18.20 -2.76 -9.39
N VAL A 29 19.30 -2.87 -10.13
CA VAL A 29 19.26 -3.19 -11.57
C VAL A 29 18.88 -4.67 -11.79
N LEU A 30 19.40 -5.59 -10.98
CA LEU A 30 19.06 -7.01 -11.06
C LEU A 30 17.56 -7.25 -10.80
N SER A 31 16.94 -6.50 -9.89
CA SER A 31 15.50 -6.59 -9.66
C SER A 31 14.65 -6.17 -10.86
N LEU A 32 15.18 -5.42 -11.83
CA LEU A 32 14.48 -5.11 -13.08
C LEU A 32 14.27 -6.34 -13.97
N GLY A 33 15.13 -7.35 -13.82
CA GLY A 33 15.03 -8.61 -14.55
C GLY A 33 14.05 -9.61 -13.95
N VAL A 34 13.46 -9.32 -12.78
CA VAL A 34 12.53 -10.21 -12.07
C VAL A 34 11.18 -9.50 -11.91
N PRO A 35 10.26 -9.65 -12.88
CA PRO A 35 8.99 -8.93 -12.91
C PRO A 35 8.06 -9.19 -11.71
N GLU A 36 8.21 -10.35 -11.06
CA GLU A 36 7.37 -10.79 -9.93
C GLU A 36 7.97 -10.46 -8.55
N ALA A 37 9.14 -9.83 -8.50
CA ALA A 37 9.71 -9.38 -7.25
C ALA A 37 8.95 -8.12 -6.78
N SER A 38 7.83 -8.31 -6.07
CA SER A 38 7.10 -7.27 -5.36
C SER A 38 7.98 -6.67 -4.26
N LEU A 39 8.85 -5.73 -4.64
CA LEU A 39 9.63 -4.93 -3.72
C LEU A 39 8.71 -3.91 -3.04
N PRO A 40 8.90 -3.64 -1.73
CA PRO A 40 8.19 -2.55 -1.08
C PRO A 40 8.46 -1.25 -1.85
N SER A 41 7.42 -0.47 -2.13
CA SER A 41 7.51 0.79 -2.88
C SER A 41 8.50 1.80 -2.27
N SER A 42 8.70 1.75 -0.95
CA SER A 42 9.69 2.55 -0.21
C SER A 42 11.14 2.10 -0.40
N PHE A 43 11.36 0.82 -0.75
CA PHE A 43 12.67 0.20 -0.96
C PHE A 43 13.02 -0.01 -2.43
N SER A 44 12.03 0.07 -3.33
CA SER A 44 12.28 0.03 -4.76
C SER A 44 13.05 1.28 -5.16
N LEU A 45 14.35 1.13 -5.44
CA LEU A 45 15.03 2.10 -6.29
C LEU A 45 14.33 2.04 -7.63
N LEU A 46 13.71 3.15 -8.03
CA LEU A 46 13.15 3.23 -9.37
C LEU A 46 14.24 2.81 -10.38
N PRO A 47 13.86 2.12 -11.47
CA PRO A 47 14.80 1.62 -12.47
C PRO A 47 15.80 2.68 -12.94
N GLY A 48 15.34 3.92 -13.14
CA GLY A 48 16.19 5.06 -13.46
C GLY A 48 17.18 5.42 -12.34
N GLY A 49 16.77 5.37 -11.07
CA GLY A 49 17.65 5.60 -9.92
C GLY A 49 18.74 4.54 -9.78
N ALA A 50 18.42 3.26 -10.02
CA ALA A 50 19.39 2.18 -9.95
C ALA A 50 20.49 2.30 -11.03
N LEU A 51 20.10 2.58 -12.28
CA LEU A 51 21.04 2.83 -13.37
C LEU A 51 21.91 4.07 -13.12
N ALA A 52 21.31 5.16 -12.64
CA ALA A 52 22.05 6.37 -12.26
C ALA A 52 23.05 6.08 -11.14
N GLY A 53 22.64 5.35 -10.10
CA GLY A 53 23.52 4.93 -9.00
C GLY A 53 24.71 4.09 -9.48
N LEU A 54 24.49 3.17 -10.43
CA LEU A 54 25.52 2.32 -11.01
C LEU A 54 26.54 3.16 -11.81
N LEU A 55 26.05 4.08 -12.66
CA LEU A 55 26.90 5.01 -13.40
C LEU A 55 27.70 5.94 -12.47
N ILE A 56 27.09 6.44 -11.40
CA ILE A 56 27.75 7.24 -10.36
C ILE A 56 28.85 6.43 -9.67
N GLY A 57 28.54 5.21 -9.21
CA GLY A 57 29.50 4.32 -8.55
C GLY A 57 30.70 4.00 -9.43
N LEU A 58 30.47 3.66 -10.72
CA LEU A 58 31.53 3.44 -11.70
C LEU A 58 32.34 4.71 -11.99
N GLY A 59 31.66 5.87 -12.05
CA GLY A 59 32.30 7.16 -12.26
C GLY A 59 33.24 7.56 -11.10
N LEU A 60 32.80 7.33 -9.87
CA LEU A 60 33.62 7.52 -8.66
C LEU A 60 34.80 6.56 -8.64
N LEU A 61 34.59 5.28 -8.99
CA LEU A 61 35.66 4.30 -9.10
C LEU A 61 36.70 4.70 -10.17
N ALA A 62 36.25 5.16 -11.33
CA ALA A 62 37.13 5.66 -12.39
C ALA A 62 37.93 6.89 -11.95
N SER A 63 37.32 7.76 -11.14
CA SER A 63 37.98 8.92 -10.53
C SER A 63 39.05 8.48 -9.51
N LEU A 64 38.74 7.48 -8.68
CA LEU A 64 39.67 6.87 -7.72
C LEU A 64 40.87 6.19 -8.39
N LEU A 65 40.65 5.57 -9.57
CA LEU A 65 41.69 4.95 -10.39
C LEU A 65 42.48 5.94 -11.26
N GLY A 66 42.13 7.23 -11.25
CA GLY A 66 42.81 8.26 -12.04
C GLY A 66 42.58 8.18 -13.56
N ARG A 67 41.62 7.35 -14.02
CA ARG A 67 41.35 7.15 -15.46
C ARG A 67 40.45 8.25 -16.02
N ARG A 68 41.07 9.34 -16.49
CA ARG A 68 40.38 10.55 -16.99
C ARG A 68 39.36 10.28 -18.11
N GLY A 69 39.67 9.40 -19.06
CA GLY A 69 38.78 9.08 -20.18
C GLY A 69 37.48 8.42 -19.71
N TRP A 70 37.58 7.35 -18.92
CA TRP A 70 36.43 6.65 -18.34
C TRP A 70 35.57 7.56 -17.46
N ARG A 71 36.20 8.42 -16.64
CA ARG A 71 35.47 9.38 -15.81
C ARG A 71 34.63 10.35 -16.66
N ARG A 72 35.18 10.87 -17.75
CA ARG A 72 34.44 11.79 -18.65
C ARG A 72 33.33 11.10 -19.42
N LEU A 73 33.57 9.88 -19.91
CA LEU A 73 32.55 9.09 -20.60
C LEU A 73 31.37 8.79 -19.68
N LEU A 74 31.64 8.30 -18.46
CA LEU A 74 30.61 7.99 -17.47
C LEU A 74 29.89 9.26 -16.99
N GLY A 75 30.61 10.36 -16.74
CA GLY A 75 30.01 11.65 -16.39
C GLY A 75 29.12 12.21 -17.49
N GLY A 76 29.55 12.13 -18.75
CA GLY A 76 28.77 12.59 -19.90
C GLY A 76 27.52 11.75 -20.14
N SER A 77 27.64 10.42 -20.04
CA SER A 77 26.49 9.51 -20.07
C SER A 77 25.51 9.80 -18.94
N LEU A 78 26.01 10.07 -17.73
CA LEU A 78 25.17 10.40 -16.59
C LEU A 78 24.42 11.73 -16.77
N VAL A 79 25.07 12.76 -17.33
CA VAL A 79 24.40 14.04 -17.64
C VAL A 79 23.28 13.84 -18.66
N LEU A 80 23.54 13.12 -19.75
CA LEU A 80 22.55 12.82 -20.78
C LEU A 80 21.37 12.02 -20.21
N PHE A 81 21.65 11.05 -19.35
CA PHE A 81 20.64 10.28 -18.66
C PHE A 81 19.84 11.12 -17.66
N ALA A 82 20.49 11.99 -16.88
CA ALA A 82 19.83 12.90 -15.95
C ALA A 82 18.92 13.90 -16.65
N THR A 83 19.35 14.44 -17.81
CA THR A 83 18.49 15.32 -18.62
C THR A 83 17.26 14.59 -19.13
N LEU A 84 17.40 13.32 -19.55
CA LEU A 84 16.28 12.49 -19.96
C LEU A 84 15.30 12.23 -18.79
N LEU A 85 15.82 11.95 -17.59
CA LEU A 85 14.99 11.75 -16.40
C LEU A 85 14.20 13.01 -16.04
N LEU A 86 14.84 14.20 -16.12
CA LEU A 86 14.20 15.46 -15.83
C LEU A 86 13.13 15.82 -16.87
N THR A 87 13.38 15.60 -18.17
CA THR A 87 12.39 15.88 -19.22
C THR A 87 11.16 14.98 -19.08
N VAL A 88 11.36 13.68 -18.84
CA VAL A 88 10.26 12.74 -18.58
C VAL A 88 9.51 13.10 -17.29
N GLY A 89 10.21 13.55 -16.25
CA GLY A 89 9.60 14.00 -14.99
C GLY A 89 8.73 15.25 -15.13
N MET A 90 9.05 16.16 -16.06
CA MET A 90 8.27 17.37 -16.33
C MET A 90 7.09 17.14 -17.28
N MET A 91 7.15 16.13 -18.15
CA MET A 91 6.08 15.82 -19.10
C MET A 91 5.06 14.85 -18.48
N SER A 92 4.01 15.40 -17.85
CA SER A 92 2.95 14.62 -17.17
C SER A 92 2.26 13.58 -18.05
N GLN A 93 2.15 13.81 -19.37
CA GLN A 93 1.50 12.91 -20.33
C GLN A 93 2.41 11.78 -20.85
N ALA A 94 3.73 11.99 -20.98
CA ALA A 94 4.67 10.95 -21.41
C ALA A 94 5.00 9.95 -20.28
N ALA A 95 4.74 10.35 -19.04
CA ALA A 95 4.95 9.53 -17.84
C ALA A 95 4.04 8.30 -17.76
N SER A 96 2.92 8.25 -18.49
CA SER A 96 2.01 7.08 -18.50
C SER A 96 2.57 5.91 -19.32
N GLN A 97 3.35 6.17 -20.37
CA GLN A 97 3.94 5.13 -21.23
C GLN A 97 5.35 4.70 -20.80
N LEU A 98 6.09 5.58 -20.12
CA LEU A 98 7.46 5.32 -19.61
C LEU A 98 7.52 5.40 -18.07
N GLY A 99 6.49 4.90 -17.38
CA GLY A 99 6.35 5.00 -15.92
C GLY A 99 7.55 4.46 -15.12
N TRP A 100 8.33 3.54 -15.70
CA TRP A 100 9.55 2.98 -15.12
C TRP A 100 10.74 3.97 -15.03
N LEU A 101 10.71 5.07 -15.80
CA LEU A 101 11.73 6.13 -15.79
C LEU A 101 11.37 7.32 -14.89
N ARG A 102 10.20 7.33 -14.24
CA ARG A 102 9.69 8.50 -13.53
C ARG A 102 10.40 8.73 -12.19
N VAL A 103 11.54 9.40 -12.20
CA VAL A 103 12.28 9.74 -10.98
C VAL A 103 11.85 11.12 -10.45
N PRO A 104 11.75 11.34 -9.12
CA PRO A 104 11.48 12.66 -8.56
C PRO A 104 12.48 13.71 -9.06
N ILE A 105 12.01 14.92 -9.36
CA ILE A 105 12.82 16.03 -9.90
C ILE A 105 14.04 16.31 -9.02
N THR A 106 13.86 16.22 -7.70
CA THR A 106 14.91 16.36 -6.68
C THR A 106 16.07 15.39 -6.89
N SER A 107 15.77 14.12 -7.16
CA SER A 107 16.77 13.08 -7.44
C SER A 107 17.43 13.30 -8.80
N GLY A 108 16.67 13.70 -9.82
CA GLY A 108 17.20 14.03 -11.15
C GLY A 108 18.22 15.17 -11.11
N LEU A 109 17.96 16.22 -10.33
CA LEU A 109 18.89 17.34 -10.12
C LEU A 109 20.18 16.90 -9.43
N ILE A 110 20.09 16.08 -8.39
CA ILE A 110 21.28 15.53 -7.69
C ILE A 110 22.14 14.71 -8.65
N VAL A 111 21.52 13.86 -9.48
CA VAL A 111 22.23 13.05 -10.48
C VAL A 111 22.89 13.96 -11.53
N LEU A 112 22.19 15.00 -12.00
CA LEU A 112 22.74 15.97 -12.94
C LEU A 112 23.95 16.71 -12.36
N MET A 113 23.84 17.23 -11.14
CA MET A 113 24.95 17.91 -10.46
C MET A 113 26.15 16.98 -10.28
N THR A 114 25.91 15.72 -9.92
CA THR A 114 26.96 14.69 -9.77
C THR A 114 27.61 14.38 -11.12
N GLY A 115 26.85 14.30 -12.21
CA GLY A 115 27.38 14.11 -13.56
C GLY A 115 28.26 15.26 -14.03
N LEU A 116 27.81 16.50 -13.83
CA LEU A 116 28.62 17.69 -14.10
C LEU A 116 29.90 17.70 -13.25
N CYS A 117 29.80 17.28 -11.99
CA CYS A 117 30.93 17.15 -11.08
C CYS A 117 31.97 16.14 -11.60
N LEU A 118 31.55 14.99 -12.12
CA LEU A 118 32.43 13.96 -12.70
C LEU A 118 33.16 14.42 -13.97
N LEU A 119 32.57 15.32 -14.75
CA LEU A 119 33.21 15.91 -15.94
C LEU A 119 34.38 16.82 -15.54
N VAL A 120 34.22 17.57 -14.44
CA VAL A 120 35.23 18.50 -13.93
C VAL A 120 36.25 17.76 -13.05
N ALA A 121 37.54 17.99 -13.28
CA ALA A 121 38.57 17.40 -12.42
C ALA A 121 38.58 18.07 -11.04
N PRO A 122 38.90 17.35 -9.95
CA PRO A 122 39.04 17.93 -8.60
C PRO A 122 40.35 18.74 -8.47
N ARG A 123 40.51 19.79 -9.27
CA ARG A 123 41.67 20.70 -9.27
C ARG A 123 41.17 22.14 -9.35
N GLY A 124 41.75 23.04 -8.54
CA GLY A 124 41.31 24.44 -8.45
C GLY A 124 39.84 24.56 -8.00
N TRP A 125 39.06 25.37 -8.72
CA TRP A 125 37.61 25.57 -8.50
C TRP A 125 36.79 24.27 -8.53
N GLY A 126 37.25 23.26 -9.27
CA GLY A 126 36.62 21.94 -9.30
C GLY A 126 36.58 21.26 -7.92
N LYS A 127 37.54 21.52 -7.02
CA LYS A 127 37.48 21.00 -5.65
C LYS A 127 36.31 21.58 -4.86
N ALA A 128 36.07 22.88 -4.99
CA ALA A 128 34.94 23.54 -4.34
C ALA A 128 33.61 22.98 -4.87
N ALA A 129 33.50 22.71 -6.17
CA ALA A 129 32.32 22.06 -6.75
C ALA A 129 32.07 20.66 -6.19
N TRP A 130 33.11 19.81 -6.09
CA TRP A 130 33.00 18.47 -5.50
C TRP A 130 32.58 18.53 -4.02
N LEU A 131 33.12 19.48 -3.26
CA LEU A 131 32.75 19.70 -1.86
C LEU A 131 31.31 20.19 -1.73
N ALA A 132 30.91 21.21 -2.50
CA ALA A 132 29.56 21.78 -2.43
C ALA A 132 28.48 20.76 -2.84
N VAL A 133 28.71 19.98 -3.91
CA VAL A 133 27.76 18.93 -4.32
C VAL A 133 27.75 17.81 -3.27
N GLY A 134 28.89 17.40 -2.72
CA GLY A 134 28.97 16.38 -1.68
C GLY A 134 28.27 16.77 -0.37
N THR A 135 28.43 18.02 0.08
CA THR A 135 27.73 18.51 1.28
C THR A 135 26.24 18.64 1.03
N LEU A 136 25.83 19.20 -0.10
CA LEU A 136 24.42 19.38 -0.45
C LEU A 136 23.68 18.03 -0.54
N THR A 137 24.30 17.02 -1.16
CA THR A 137 23.73 15.67 -1.26
C THR A 137 23.63 14.97 0.10
N THR A 138 24.64 15.11 0.96
CA THR A 138 24.61 14.54 2.31
C THR A 138 23.51 15.19 3.17
N VAL A 139 23.41 16.52 3.14
CA VAL A 139 22.38 17.28 3.87
C VAL A 139 20.99 16.95 3.35
N GLY A 140 20.81 16.91 2.02
CA GLY A 140 19.53 16.54 1.40
C GLY A 140 19.08 15.11 1.76
N GLY A 141 20.00 14.14 1.74
CA GLY A 141 19.73 12.77 2.18
C GLY A 141 19.33 12.69 3.65
N SER A 142 20.07 13.38 4.52
CA SER A 142 19.81 13.41 5.98
C SER A 142 18.48 14.07 6.32
N LEU A 143 18.18 15.21 5.68
CA LEU A 143 16.93 15.93 5.88
C LEU A 143 15.73 15.09 5.39
N SER A 144 15.88 14.39 4.27
CA SER A 144 14.85 13.47 3.77
C SER A 144 14.58 12.33 4.76
N LEU A 145 15.63 11.72 5.34
CA LEU A 145 15.48 10.68 6.36
C LEU A 145 14.81 11.20 7.64
N LEU A 146 15.17 12.40 8.09
CA LEU A 146 14.51 13.04 9.22
C LEU A 146 13.02 13.25 8.93
N HIS A 147 12.67 13.69 7.72
CA HIS A 147 11.27 13.86 7.33
C HIS A 147 10.48 12.55 7.39
N TYR A 148 11.07 11.44 6.93
CA TYR A 148 10.47 10.09 7.09
C TYR A 148 10.30 9.70 8.56
N ALA A 149 11.24 10.05 9.43
CA ALA A 149 11.16 9.75 10.87
C ALA A 149 10.02 10.51 11.58
N PHE A 150 9.65 11.70 11.10
CA PHE A 150 8.54 12.49 11.64
C PHE A 150 7.16 12.10 11.08
N GLY A 151 7.04 10.95 10.39
CA GLY A 151 5.75 10.36 10.03
C GLY A 151 5.00 11.10 8.91
N SER A 152 5.68 11.99 8.18
CA SER A 152 5.09 12.65 7.02
C SER A 152 5.03 11.66 5.86
N HIS A 153 3.84 11.44 5.29
CA HIS A 153 3.68 10.58 4.12
C HIS A 153 4.48 11.13 2.93
N PRO A 154 5.15 10.28 2.14
CA PRO A 154 5.94 10.73 1.01
C PRO A 154 5.04 11.36 -0.05
N ASP A 155 5.16 12.67 -0.23
CA ASP A 155 4.66 13.34 -1.43
C ASP A 155 5.41 12.80 -2.66
N ILE A 156 4.74 12.78 -3.81
CA ILE A 156 5.26 12.30 -5.11
C ILE A 156 6.58 13.01 -5.53
N SER A 157 6.88 14.15 -4.92
CA SER A 157 8.08 14.96 -5.15
C SER A 157 9.33 14.51 -4.35
N GLN A 158 9.16 13.63 -3.35
CA GLN A 158 10.22 13.25 -2.43
C GLN A 158 10.99 11.99 -2.88
N PRO A 159 12.31 11.92 -2.65
CA PRO A 159 13.09 10.72 -2.91
C PRO A 159 12.61 9.55 -2.05
N SER A 160 12.71 8.31 -2.56
CA SER A 160 12.43 7.12 -1.76
C SER A 160 13.40 7.00 -0.59
N PHE A 161 12.99 6.33 0.50
CA PHE A 161 13.81 6.11 1.68
C PHE A 161 15.20 5.53 1.33
N MET A 162 15.25 4.56 0.41
CA MET A 162 16.50 4.01 -0.10
C MET A 162 17.36 5.01 -0.88
N ALA A 163 16.75 5.85 -1.71
CA ALA A 163 17.49 6.90 -2.41
C ALA A 163 18.10 7.92 -1.43
N SER A 164 17.33 8.33 -0.41
CA SER A 164 17.82 9.21 0.66
C SER A 164 18.97 8.58 1.45
N LEU A 165 18.86 7.29 1.77
CA LEU A 165 19.92 6.54 2.47
C LEU A 165 21.20 6.45 1.63
N LEU A 166 21.09 6.33 0.29
CA LEU A 166 22.24 6.30 -0.62
C LEU A 166 22.87 7.67 -0.90
N PHE A 167 22.12 8.76 -0.75
CA PHE A 167 22.66 10.11 -0.91
C PHE A 167 23.69 10.48 0.16
N ILE A 168 23.59 9.93 1.36
CA ILE A 168 24.55 10.14 2.45
C ILE A 168 25.95 9.57 2.10
N PRO A 169 26.11 8.26 1.81
CA PRO A 169 27.41 7.71 1.44
C PRO A 169 27.93 8.29 0.13
N LEU A 170 27.05 8.64 -0.83
CA LEU A 170 27.42 9.33 -2.06
C LEU A 170 28.02 10.71 -1.77
N GLY A 171 27.34 11.53 -0.97
CA GLY A 171 27.79 12.88 -0.65
C GLY A 171 29.09 12.88 0.14
N LEU A 172 29.25 11.94 1.08
CA LEU A 172 30.51 11.70 1.79
C LEU A 172 31.64 11.29 0.83
N ALA A 173 31.38 10.38 -0.11
CA ALA A 173 32.37 9.96 -1.10
C ALA A 173 32.83 11.13 -1.98
N LEU A 174 31.89 11.97 -2.45
CA LEU A 174 32.18 13.16 -3.25
C LEU A 174 33.00 14.19 -2.45
N ALA A 175 32.58 14.51 -1.22
CA ALA A 175 33.28 15.45 -0.37
C ALA A 175 34.71 14.99 -0.06
N TRP A 176 34.89 13.71 0.30
CA TRP A 176 36.21 13.13 0.58
C TRP A 176 37.11 13.06 -0.65
N LEU A 177 36.56 12.80 -1.84
CA LEU A 177 37.35 12.85 -3.08
C LEU A 177 37.80 14.28 -3.41
N GLY A 178 36.99 15.29 -3.10
CA GLY A 178 37.32 16.71 -3.26
C GLY A 178 38.47 17.18 -2.36
N PHE A 179 38.60 16.61 -1.16
CA PHE A 179 39.72 16.89 -0.25
C PHE A 179 41.04 16.23 -0.67
N ARG A 180 41.01 15.17 -1.48
CA ARG A 180 42.21 14.40 -1.84
C ARG A 180 43.08 15.15 -2.88
N PRO A 181 44.42 15.17 -2.72
CA PRO A 181 45.30 15.66 -3.78
C PRO A 181 45.27 14.72 -5.00
N PRO A 182 45.12 15.26 -6.23
CA PRO A 182 44.82 14.49 -7.45
C PRO A 182 45.96 13.59 -7.97
N GLU A 183 47.14 13.60 -7.34
CA GLU A 183 48.36 13.00 -7.86
C GLU A 183 48.78 11.70 -7.16
N ARG A 184 48.03 11.24 -6.16
CA ARG A 184 48.36 10.00 -5.42
C ARG A 184 47.44 8.87 -5.80
N GLY A 185 47.99 7.83 -6.42
CA GLY A 185 47.30 6.57 -6.70
C GLY A 185 46.81 5.85 -5.44
N ILE A 186 46.08 4.75 -5.61
CA ILE A 186 45.62 3.90 -4.52
C ILE A 186 46.85 3.22 -3.88
N LEU A 187 47.03 3.41 -2.57
CA LEU A 187 48.12 2.81 -1.78
C LEU A 187 47.69 1.45 -1.19
N LEU A 188 46.42 1.09 -1.32
CA LEU A 188 45.84 -0.13 -0.83
C LEU A 188 46.26 -1.33 -1.69
N SER A 189 46.60 -2.46 -1.04
CA SER A 189 46.89 -3.70 -1.76
C SER A 189 45.64 -4.23 -2.46
N ARG A 190 45.81 -4.89 -3.61
CA ARG A 190 44.71 -5.51 -4.37
C ARG A 190 43.90 -6.51 -3.55
N GLN A 191 44.56 -7.18 -2.60
CA GLN A 191 43.90 -8.12 -1.68
C GLN A 191 43.01 -7.41 -0.67
N ALA A 192 43.48 -6.29 -0.10
CA ALA A 192 42.67 -5.49 0.83
C ALA A 192 41.46 -4.85 0.15
N THR A 193 41.60 -4.39 -1.11
CA THR A 193 40.45 -3.87 -1.87
C THR A 193 39.43 -4.98 -2.16
N LEU A 194 39.88 -6.18 -2.55
CA LEU A 194 38.99 -7.32 -2.78
C LEU A 194 38.26 -7.74 -1.51
N ALA A 195 38.97 -7.83 -0.38
CA ALA A 195 38.36 -8.17 0.91
C ALA A 195 37.29 -7.15 1.33
N ALA A 196 37.55 -5.85 1.15
CA ALA A 196 36.59 -4.79 1.46
C ALA A 196 35.34 -4.87 0.56
N VAL A 197 35.52 -5.05 -0.75
CA VAL A 197 34.41 -5.17 -1.71
C VAL A 197 33.55 -6.41 -1.40
N LEU A 198 34.19 -7.56 -1.16
CA LEU A 198 33.47 -8.80 -0.84
C LEU A 198 32.72 -8.70 0.49
N GLY A 199 33.33 -8.14 1.53
CA GLY A 199 32.67 -7.96 2.83
C GLY A 199 31.44 -7.05 2.74
N VAL A 200 31.54 -5.94 2.02
CA VAL A 200 30.40 -5.03 1.75
C VAL A 200 29.32 -5.75 0.94
N ALA A 201 29.69 -6.46 -0.12
CA ALA A 201 28.74 -7.20 -0.94
C ALA A 201 27.96 -8.25 -0.14
N VAL A 202 28.65 -9.07 0.67
CA VAL A 202 28.01 -10.07 1.53
C VAL A 202 27.10 -9.41 2.57
N SER A 203 27.54 -8.30 3.17
CA SER A 203 26.73 -7.60 4.18
C SER A 203 25.48 -6.98 3.57
N CYS A 204 25.61 -6.27 2.45
CA CYS A 204 24.48 -5.65 1.75
C CYS A 204 23.50 -6.68 1.20
N THR A 205 23.99 -7.79 0.64
CA THR A 205 23.13 -8.87 0.15
C THR A 205 22.41 -9.59 1.28
N SER A 206 23.09 -9.88 2.40
CA SER A 206 22.45 -10.48 3.57
C SER A 206 21.38 -9.57 4.15
N TRP A 207 21.68 -8.27 4.31
CA TRP A 207 20.72 -7.28 4.77
C TRP A 207 19.51 -7.18 3.83
N TYR A 208 19.74 -7.16 2.52
CA TYR A 208 18.68 -7.16 1.51
C TYR A 208 17.81 -8.41 1.59
N LEU A 209 18.40 -9.60 1.73
CA LEU A 209 17.67 -10.86 1.84
C LEU A 209 16.80 -10.92 3.10
N ILE A 210 17.31 -10.44 4.25
CA ILE A 210 16.54 -10.38 5.49
C ILE A 210 15.33 -9.45 5.32
N HIS A 211 15.52 -8.26 4.75
CA HIS A 211 14.42 -7.34 4.49
C HIS A 211 13.42 -7.88 3.48
N TRP A 212 13.90 -8.54 2.43
CA TRP A 212 13.05 -9.21 1.44
C TRP A 212 12.17 -10.26 2.11
N GLN A 213 12.75 -11.12 2.95
CA GLN A 213 12.02 -12.14 3.68
C GLN A 213 10.98 -11.55 4.63
N GLN A 214 11.33 -10.49 5.37
CA GLN A 214 10.39 -9.79 6.24
C GLN A 214 9.22 -9.20 5.45
N HIS A 215 9.49 -8.60 4.29
CA HIS A 215 8.45 -8.02 3.46
C HIS A 215 7.47 -9.08 2.93
N GLN A 216 8.00 -10.21 2.45
CA GLN A 216 7.18 -11.33 2.00
C GLN A 216 6.33 -11.91 3.14
N GLY A 217 6.86 -11.97 4.36
CA GLY A 217 6.08 -12.37 5.54
C GLY A 217 4.89 -11.44 5.79
N VAL A 218 5.11 -10.12 5.76
CA VAL A 218 4.04 -9.13 5.92
C VAL A 218 2.97 -9.25 4.82
N LEU A 219 3.37 -9.43 3.57
CA LEU A 219 2.42 -9.61 2.46
C LEU A 219 1.62 -10.90 2.61
N HIS A 220 2.27 -11.99 3.03
CA HIS A 220 1.60 -13.25 3.28
C HIS A 220 0.56 -13.15 4.41
N ASP A 221 0.94 -12.52 5.52
CA ASP A 221 0.04 -12.28 6.66
C ASP A 221 -1.13 -11.38 6.26
N ALA A 222 -0.89 -10.33 5.49
CA ALA A 222 -1.94 -9.45 4.98
C ALA A 222 -2.94 -10.18 4.08
N ASN A 223 -2.45 -11.01 3.15
CA ASN A 223 -3.31 -11.82 2.27
C ASN A 223 -4.10 -12.87 3.07
N ARG A 224 -3.46 -13.50 4.06
CA ARG A 224 -4.12 -14.46 4.93
C ARG A 224 -5.24 -13.81 5.73
N LEU A 225 -4.97 -12.66 6.36
CA LEU A 225 -5.98 -11.87 7.08
C LEU A 225 -7.13 -11.46 6.17
N ALA A 226 -6.85 -10.99 4.95
CA ALA A 226 -7.89 -10.64 3.98
C ALA A 226 -8.76 -11.83 3.60
N SER A 227 -8.15 -13.01 3.36
CA SER A 227 -8.90 -14.24 3.04
C SER A 227 -9.75 -14.74 4.21
N HIS A 228 -9.21 -14.69 5.43
CA HIS A 228 -9.93 -15.07 6.65
C HIS A 228 -11.09 -14.12 6.92
N LEU A 229 -10.89 -12.81 6.75
CA LEU A 229 -11.93 -11.80 6.93
C LEU A 229 -13.08 -12.00 5.93
N LYS A 230 -12.76 -12.27 4.66
CA LYS A 230 -13.77 -12.58 3.63
C LYS A 230 -14.60 -13.81 4.03
N GLU A 231 -13.96 -14.90 4.42
CA GLU A 231 -14.64 -16.14 4.77
C GLU A 231 -15.51 -15.96 6.03
N ARG A 232 -14.97 -15.34 7.09
CA ARG A 232 -15.72 -15.08 8.33
C ARG A 232 -16.91 -14.17 8.10
N THR A 233 -16.75 -13.11 7.32
CA THR A 233 -17.86 -12.20 6.99
C THR A 233 -18.94 -12.94 6.21
N HIS A 234 -18.54 -13.79 5.25
CA HIS A 234 -19.49 -14.61 4.49
C HIS A 234 -20.25 -15.60 5.39
N GLN A 235 -19.55 -16.30 6.29
CA GLN A 235 -20.16 -17.22 7.24
C GLN A 235 -21.09 -16.51 8.23
N ALA A 236 -20.69 -15.34 8.73
CA ALA A 236 -21.51 -14.52 9.60
C ALA A 236 -22.82 -14.12 8.91
N LEU A 237 -22.76 -13.71 7.63
CA LEU A 237 -23.95 -13.38 6.85
C LEU A 237 -24.90 -14.55 6.66
N LEU A 238 -24.37 -15.72 6.28
CA LEU A 238 -25.16 -16.94 6.14
C LEU A 238 -25.82 -17.33 7.46
N ASN A 239 -25.11 -17.17 8.59
CA ASN A 239 -25.67 -17.45 9.91
C ASN A 239 -26.79 -16.46 10.28
N ARG A 240 -26.67 -15.17 9.92
CA ARG A 240 -27.72 -14.17 10.11
C ARG A 240 -28.94 -14.45 9.25
N GLU A 241 -28.74 -14.81 7.99
CA GLU A 241 -29.79 -15.20 7.07
C GLU A 241 -30.54 -16.44 7.57
N GLU A 242 -29.82 -17.47 8.01
CA GLU A 242 -30.41 -18.67 8.60
C GLU A 242 -31.20 -18.37 9.87
N THR A 243 -30.72 -17.44 10.71
CA THR A 243 -31.46 -17.00 11.91
C THR A 243 -32.76 -16.29 11.54
N ALA A 244 -32.72 -15.40 10.55
CA ALA A 244 -33.91 -14.72 10.03
C ALA A 244 -34.88 -15.72 9.37
N ARG A 245 -34.37 -16.73 8.65
CA ARG A 245 -35.18 -17.80 8.06
C ARG A 245 -35.89 -18.62 9.12
N ARG A 246 -35.20 -19.04 10.18
CA ARG A 246 -35.83 -19.75 11.31
C ARG A 246 -36.89 -18.90 12.00
N MET A 247 -36.68 -17.59 12.10
CA MET A 247 -37.70 -16.66 12.62
C MET A 247 -38.94 -16.62 11.69
N ALA A 248 -38.73 -16.48 10.38
CA ALA A 248 -39.80 -16.49 9.39
C ALA A 248 -40.57 -17.83 9.35
N GLU A 249 -39.88 -18.96 9.48
CA GLU A 249 -40.47 -20.30 9.60
C GLU A 249 -41.33 -20.40 10.86
N ARG A 250 -40.80 -19.92 12.00
CA ARG A 250 -41.53 -19.90 13.28
C ARG A 250 -42.81 -19.07 13.22
N TRP A 251 -42.79 -17.95 12.51
CA TRP A 251 -43.95 -17.09 12.33
C TRP A 251 -45.06 -17.71 11.50
N ASN A 252 -44.79 -18.83 10.81
CA ASN A 252 -45.72 -19.52 9.93
C ASN A 252 -45.92 -21.01 10.30
N LEU A 253 -45.61 -21.42 11.53
CA LEU A 253 -45.65 -22.82 11.98
C LEU A 253 -47.03 -23.50 11.82
N ASN A 254 -48.11 -22.73 11.85
CA ASN A 254 -49.48 -23.26 11.81
C ASN A 254 -50.27 -22.82 10.57
N GLY A 255 -49.62 -22.23 9.56
CA GLY A 255 -50.31 -21.66 8.39
C GLY A 255 -51.15 -20.42 8.69
N SER A 256 -51.07 -19.88 9.92
CA SER A 256 -51.68 -18.64 10.35
C SER A 256 -50.63 -17.53 10.42
N LEU A 257 -51.00 -16.32 9.99
CA LEU A 257 -50.16 -15.13 10.16
C LEU A 257 -49.88 -14.85 11.65
N PRO A 258 -48.70 -14.30 11.99
CA PRO A 258 -48.31 -14.04 13.38
C PRO A 258 -49.20 -12.97 14.01
N THR A 259 -49.57 -13.16 15.29
CA THR A 259 -50.31 -12.12 16.03
C THR A 259 -49.38 -10.98 16.43
N ARG A 260 -49.93 -9.78 16.60
CA ARG A 260 -49.15 -8.60 17.00
C ARG A 260 -48.39 -8.79 18.32
N GLU A 261 -48.98 -9.49 19.28
CA GLU A 261 -48.35 -9.82 20.56
C GLU A 261 -47.11 -10.71 20.37
N MET A 262 -47.21 -11.71 19.48
CA MET A 262 -46.08 -12.59 19.13
C MET A 262 -44.97 -11.82 18.42
N LEU A 263 -45.32 -10.94 17.47
CA LEU A 263 -44.36 -10.08 16.76
C LEU A 263 -43.57 -9.20 17.73
N GLU A 264 -44.24 -8.51 18.67
CA GLU A 264 -43.57 -7.66 19.67
C GLU A 264 -42.67 -8.46 20.63
N GLN A 265 -43.14 -9.62 21.11
CA GLN A 265 -42.37 -10.44 22.04
C GLN A 265 -41.13 -11.04 21.38
N GLU A 266 -41.25 -11.57 20.16
CA GLU A 266 -40.12 -12.15 19.46
C GLU A 266 -39.12 -11.09 19.03
N ALA A 267 -39.59 -10.00 18.42
CA ALA A 267 -38.69 -8.95 17.96
C ALA A 267 -37.93 -8.26 19.10
N SER A 268 -38.57 -8.05 20.26
CA SER A 268 -37.87 -7.53 21.43
C SER A 268 -36.79 -8.48 21.95
N SER A 269 -36.98 -9.79 21.81
CA SER A 269 -35.97 -10.79 22.18
C SER A 269 -34.79 -10.77 21.19
N TYR A 270 -35.04 -10.83 19.88
CA TYR A 270 -33.97 -10.77 18.87
C TYR A 270 -33.21 -9.44 18.89
N LEU A 271 -33.90 -8.31 19.02
CA LEU A 271 -33.26 -7.00 19.15
C LEU A 271 -32.47 -6.86 20.45
N ARG A 272 -32.76 -7.63 21.50
CA ARG A 272 -31.93 -7.63 22.70
C ARG A 272 -30.67 -8.49 22.50
N ASP A 273 -30.84 -9.66 21.90
CA ASP A 273 -29.81 -10.71 21.90
C ASP A 273 -28.84 -10.61 20.69
N ILE A 274 -29.23 -9.92 19.61
CA ILE A 274 -28.41 -9.71 18.40
C ILE A 274 -28.05 -8.22 18.29
N PRO A 275 -26.83 -7.80 18.69
CA PRO A 275 -26.45 -6.38 18.81
C PRO A 275 -26.40 -5.64 17.46
N ASP A 276 -25.98 -6.33 16.40
CA ASP A 276 -25.91 -5.87 15.02
C ASP A 276 -27.30 -5.75 14.34
N LEU A 277 -28.36 -6.32 14.93
CA LEU A 277 -29.73 -6.14 14.46
C LEU A 277 -30.30 -4.81 14.99
N GLN A 278 -30.66 -3.93 14.07
CA GLN A 278 -31.13 -2.56 14.36
C GLN A 278 -32.64 -2.45 14.29
N ALA A 279 -33.28 -3.12 13.34
CA ALA A 279 -34.73 -3.10 13.19
C ALA A 279 -35.26 -4.36 12.49
N ILE A 280 -36.54 -4.63 12.72
CA ILE A 280 -37.30 -5.73 12.15
C ILE A 280 -38.62 -5.15 11.62
N ALA A 281 -38.99 -5.53 10.40
CA ALA A 281 -40.29 -5.26 9.83
C ALA A 281 -40.95 -6.53 9.30
N PHE A 282 -42.27 -6.53 9.32
CA PHE A 282 -43.12 -7.55 8.72
C PHE A 282 -43.99 -6.87 7.66
N LEU A 283 -43.82 -7.31 6.41
CA LEU A 283 -44.59 -6.84 5.27
C LEU A 283 -45.75 -7.80 4.99
N GLU A 284 -46.97 -7.26 5.02
CA GLU A 284 -48.17 -7.94 4.54
C GLU A 284 -48.37 -7.75 3.02
N GLU A 285 -49.15 -8.65 2.42
CA GLU A 285 -49.47 -8.65 0.99
C GLU A 285 -50.00 -7.26 0.56
N GLY A 286 -49.34 -6.67 -0.45
CA GLY A 286 -49.71 -5.36 -0.99
C GLY A 286 -49.12 -4.13 -0.27
N GLN A 287 -48.12 -4.30 0.60
CA GLN A 287 -47.31 -3.21 1.23
C GLN A 287 -48.09 -2.17 2.06
N ARG A 288 -49.39 -2.35 2.30
CA ARG A 288 -50.23 -1.34 2.95
C ARG A 288 -50.18 -1.33 4.48
N ASN A 289 -49.72 -2.42 5.09
CA ASN A 289 -49.66 -2.55 6.52
C ASN A 289 -48.31 -3.19 6.89
N VAL A 290 -47.43 -2.39 7.48
CA VAL A 290 -46.08 -2.80 7.87
C VAL A 290 -46.01 -2.74 9.38
N TRP A 291 -45.94 -3.89 10.03
CA TRP A 291 -45.55 -3.92 11.43
C TRP A 291 -44.03 -3.76 11.50
N ARG A 292 -43.53 -2.93 12.43
CA ARG A 292 -42.11 -2.60 12.53
C ARG A 292 -41.69 -2.35 13.96
N ARG A 293 -40.46 -2.76 14.30
CA ARG A 293 -39.83 -2.55 15.60
C ARG A 293 -38.34 -2.27 15.40
N ALA A 294 -37.81 -1.29 16.11
CA ALA A 294 -36.38 -0.97 16.07
C ALA A 294 -35.79 -0.88 17.48
N ARG A 295 -34.47 -1.00 17.56
CA ARG A 295 -33.68 -0.79 18.79
C ARG A 295 -33.73 0.68 19.25
N GLY A 296 -33.74 1.62 18.31
CA GLY A 296 -33.77 3.04 18.59
C GLY A 296 -34.49 3.87 17.52
N PRO A 297 -34.75 5.16 17.78
CA PRO A 297 -35.50 6.03 16.87
C PRO A 297 -34.81 6.23 15.52
N SER A 298 -33.48 6.28 15.48
CA SER A 298 -32.69 6.46 14.25
C SER A 298 -32.85 5.27 13.30
N ALA A 299 -32.75 4.05 13.81
CA ALA A 299 -32.93 2.83 13.02
C ALA A 299 -34.37 2.70 12.48
N LEU A 300 -35.35 3.16 13.24
CA LEU A 300 -36.75 3.17 12.79
C LEU A 300 -36.98 4.19 11.66
N LEU A 301 -36.43 5.41 11.81
CA LEU A 301 -36.52 6.43 10.76
C LEU A 301 -35.82 5.98 9.49
N TRP A 302 -34.64 5.38 9.61
CA TRP A 302 -33.93 4.84 8.46
C TRP A 302 -34.72 3.73 7.77
N LEU A 303 -35.32 2.80 8.53
CA LEU A 303 -36.22 1.78 7.97
C LEU A 303 -37.36 2.40 7.15
N ASP A 304 -37.98 3.43 7.71
CA ASP A 304 -39.10 4.11 7.05
C ASP A 304 -38.66 4.82 5.78
N ASP A 305 -37.51 5.48 5.78
CA ASP A 305 -36.93 6.10 4.58
C ASP A 305 -36.65 5.05 3.49
N GLN A 306 -36.10 3.89 3.85
CA GLN A 306 -35.85 2.81 2.90
C GLN A 306 -37.13 2.16 2.38
N LEU A 307 -38.18 2.06 3.19
CA LEU A 307 -39.49 1.56 2.73
C LEU A 307 -40.23 2.56 1.84
N LEU A 308 -39.76 3.80 1.75
CA LEU A 308 -40.28 4.83 0.84
C LEU A 308 -39.37 5.04 -0.39
N ASP A 309 -38.12 4.57 -0.34
CA ASP A 309 -37.16 4.68 -1.45
C ASP A 309 -37.57 3.78 -2.63
N PRO A 310 -37.78 4.35 -3.83
CA PRO A 310 -38.08 3.57 -5.03
C PRO A 310 -37.06 2.46 -5.33
N LYS A 311 -35.78 2.65 -5.02
CA LYS A 311 -34.73 1.65 -5.27
C LYS A 311 -34.91 0.43 -4.37
N ALA A 312 -35.11 0.65 -3.08
CA ALA A 312 -35.35 -0.42 -2.12
C ALA A 312 -36.70 -1.13 -2.36
N LEU A 313 -37.74 -0.39 -2.75
CA LEU A 313 -39.03 -0.98 -3.14
C LEU A 313 -38.91 -1.86 -4.40
N ALA A 314 -38.26 -1.38 -5.45
CA ALA A 314 -38.02 -2.17 -6.67
C ALA A 314 -37.20 -3.44 -6.39
N TRP A 315 -36.22 -3.34 -5.48
CA TRP A 315 -35.49 -4.50 -5.00
C TRP A 315 -36.39 -5.48 -4.24
N LEU A 316 -37.21 -5.02 -3.28
CA LEU A 316 -38.17 -5.87 -2.55
C LEU A 316 -39.13 -6.59 -3.50
N GLU A 317 -39.56 -5.93 -4.57
CA GLU A 317 -40.38 -6.54 -5.62
C GLU A 317 -39.60 -7.63 -6.39
N SER A 318 -38.34 -7.37 -6.76
CA SER A 318 -37.48 -8.38 -7.41
C SER A 318 -37.24 -9.61 -6.54
N GLN A 319 -37.28 -9.46 -5.21
CA GLN A 319 -37.07 -10.55 -4.26
C GLN A 319 -38.31 -11.40 -4.02
N ARG A 320 -39.48 -11.10 -4.62
CA ARG A 320 -40.70 -11.93 -4.46
C ARG A 320 -40.51 -13.39 -4.87
N GLU A 321 -39.68 -13.63 -5.89
CA GLU A 321 -39.36 -14.99 -6.38
C GLU A 321 -38.23 -15.67 -5.59
N SER A 322 -37.50 -14.91 -4.76
CA SER A 322 -36.34 -15.37 -3.99
C SER A 322 -36.69 -15.61 -2.51
N SER A 323 -36.13 -16.67 -1.93
CA SER A 323 -36.32 -17.01 -0.51
C SER A 323 -35.71 -15.99 0.44
N SER A 324 -34.60 -15.38 0.03
CA SER A 324 -33.80 -14.45 0.83
C SER A 324 -32.93 -13.58 -0.07
N GLY A 325 -32.59 -12.38 0.40
CA GLY A 325 -31.69 -11.48 -0.31
C GLY A 325 -31.21 -10.32 0.55
N TRP A 326 -30.03 -9.80 0.21
CA TRP A 326 -29.40 -8.64 0.86
C TRP A 326 -29.43 -7.40 -0.04
N LEU A 327 -29.59 -6.21 0.56
CA LEU A 327 -29.49 -4.91 -0.11
C LEU A 327 -28.72 -3.91 0.75
N PHE A 328 -27.79 -3.19 0.12
CA PHE A 328 -27.10 -2.03 0.68
C PHE A 328 -27.60 -0.77 -0.04
N PRO A 329 -28.70 -0.16 0.41
CA PRO A 329 -29.39 0.85 -0.39
C PRO A 329 -28.73 2.23 -0.33
N ASP A 330 -28.12 2.55 0.81
CA ASP A 330 -27.71 3.90 1.21
C ASP A 330 -26.20 4.08 1.09
N ALA A 331 -25.77 5.06 0.27
CA ALA A 331 -24.36 5.40 0.10
C ALA A 331 -23.81 6.28 1.23
N GLU A 332 -24.67 6.99 1.96
CA GLU A 332 -24.30 7.81 3.12
C GLU A 332 -24.18 6.95 4.39
N GLN A 333 -24.89 5.82 4.43
CA GLN A 333 -24.79 4.80 5.51
C GLN A 333 -24.50 3.40 4.94
N PRO A 334 -23.33 3.19 4.31
CA PRO A 334 -22.99 1.92 3.65
C PRO A 334 -22.86 0.73 4.62
N GLN A 335 -22.78 1.01 5.92
CA GLN A 335 -22.77 -0.01 6.97
C GLN A 335 -24.15 -0.64 7.25
N LEU A 336 -25.25 0.01 6.87
CA LEU A 336 -26.59 -0.54 7.08
C LEU A 336 -27.04 -1.33 5.85
N ALA A 337 -27.55 -2.54 6.08
CA ALA A 337 -28.13 -3.36 5.02
C ALA A 337 -29.50 -3.90 5.40
N LEU A 338 -30.33 -4.11 4.38
CA LEU A 338 -31.59 -4.82 4.50
C LEU A 338 -31.39 -6.27 4.13
N LEU A 339 -31.92 -7.16 4.96
CA LEU A 339 -32.12 -8.56 4.65
C LEU A 339 -33.63 -8.79 4.52
N SER A 340 -34.05 -9.34 3.39
CA SER A 340 -35.44 -9.73 3.15
C SER A 340 -35.54 -11.24 3.12
N VAL A 341 -36.49 -11.82 3.87
CA VAL A 341 -36.72 -13.27 3.94
C VAL A 341 -38.22 -13.56 3.75
N ALA A 342 -38.54 -14.50 2.85
CA ALA A 342 -39.90 -14.95 2.62
C ALA A 342 -40.41 -15.86 3.74
N LEU A 343 -41.70 -15.81 4.05
CA LEU A 343 -42.33 -16.78 4.95
C LEU A 343 -42.59 -18.11 4.22
N ALA A 344 -42.26 -19.24 4.87
CA ALA A 344 -42.23 -20.58 4.27
C ALA A 344 -43.52 -20.99 3.52
N ASN A 345 -44.70 -20.68 4.07
CA ASN A 345 -46.01 -21.03 3.47
C ASN A 345 -46.76 -19.81 2.91
N SER A 346 -46.12 -18.64 2.85
CA SER A 346 -46.76 -17.37 2.46
C SER A 346 -45.71 -16.43 1.84
N PRO A 347 -45.24 -16.69 0.61
CA PRO A 347 -44.14 -15.94 -0.01
C PRO A 347 -44.47 -14.45 -0.24
N GLU A 348 -45.77 -14.11 -0.28
CA GLU A 348 -46.25 -12.72 -0.33
C GLU A 348 -46.01 -11.94 0.97
N HIS A 349 -45.76 -12.64 2.08
CA HIS A 349 -45.42 -12.04 3.37
C HIS A 349 -43.91 -12.17 3.61
N ARG A 350 -43.29 -11.06 4.03
CA ARG A 350 -41.83 -11.00 4.18
C ARG A 350 -41.40 -10.41 5.51
N LEU A 351 -40.36 -11.01 6.05
CA LEU A 351 -39.58 -10.49 7.17
C LEU A 351 -38.47 -9.61 6.60
N ILE A 352 -38.34 -8.38 7.09
CA ILE A 352 -37.20 -7.51 6.79
C ILE A 352 -36.40 -7.31 8.07
N TRP A 353 -35.10 -7.52 8.00
CA TRP A 353 -34.14 -7.14 9.03
C TRP A 353 -33.26 -5.99 8.54
N ILE A 354 -32.92 -5.09 9.44
CA ILE A 354 -31.87 -4.09 9.23
C ILE A 354 -30.69 -4.45 10.10
N MET A 355 -29.55 -4.62 9.46
CA MET A 355 -28.31 -5.04 10.09
C MET A 355 -27.26 -3.94 9.96
N ASP A 356 -26.49 -3.72 11.04
CA ASP A 356 -25.31 -2.89 11.05
C ASP A 356 -24.06 -3.75 10.89
N PHE A 357 -23.47 -3.70 9.69
CA PHE A 357 -22.28 -4.45 9.32
C PHE A 357 -21.04 -3.99 10.05
N SER A 358 -20.98 -2.74 10.50
CA SER A 358 -19.83 -2.25 11.27
C SER A 358 -19.75 -2.98 12.61
N LEU A 359 -20.89 -3.19 13.27
CA LEU A 359 -20.98 -3.94 14.52
C LEU A 359 -20.77 -5.45 14.32
N LEU A 360 -21.29 -6.01 13.22
CA LEU A 360 -21.05 -7.41 12.85
C LEU A 360 -19.56 -7.67 12.63
N LEU A 361 -18.88 -6.79 11.88
CA LEU A 361 -17.46 -6.90 11.59
C LEU A 361 -16.60 -6.66 12.84
N ASP A 362 -16.91 -5.65 13.65
CA ASP A 362 -16.19 -5.39 14.91
C ASP A 362 -16.25 -6.63 15.83
N HIS A 363 -17.39 -7.32 15.92
CA HIS A 363 -17.52 -8.54 16.72
C HIS A 363 -16.68 -9.71 16.18
N GLU A 364 -16.64 -9.89 14.85
CA GLU A 364 -15.81 -10.93 14.23
C GLU A 364 -14.31 -10.61 14.33
N LEU A 365 -13.94 -9.34 14.24
CA LEU A 365 -12.56 -8.84 14.35
C LEU A 365 -12.02 -8.92 15.78
N ASP A 366 -12.84 -8.69 16.80
CA ASP A 366 -12.47 -8.80 18.22
C ASP A 366 -12.04 -10.21 18.63
N SER A 367 -12.45 -11.22 17.86
CA SER A 367 -12.14 -12.62 18.14
C SER A 367 -10.71 -13.05 17.75
N GLU A 368 -9.94 -12.23 17.01
CA GLU A 368 -8.52 -12.47 16.68
C GLU A 368 -7.62 -11.27 17.05
N PRO A 369 -6.99 -11.26 18.24
CA PRO A 369 -6.02 -10.22 18.59
C PRO A 369 -4.72 -10.41 17.80
N GLY A 370 -4.61 -9.72 16.67
CA GLY A 370 -3.39 -9.62 15.87
C GLY A 370 -2.77 -8.21 15.89
N PRO A 371 -1.47 -8.05 15.60
CA PRO A 371 -0.78 -6.75 15.60
C PRO A 371 -1.31 -5.74 14.56
N TRP A 372 -2.24 -6.17 13.68
CA TRP A 372 -2.81 -5.37 12.59
C TRP A 372 -4.24 -4.85 12.88
N TYR A 373 -4.78 -5.11 14.06
CA TYR A 373 -6.16 -4.80 14.47
C TYR A 373 -6.54 -3.31 14.34
N GLY A 374 -5.57 -2.39 14.50
CA GLY A 374 -5.83 -0.94 14.33
C GLY A 374 -6.01 -0.49 12.88
N LEU A 375 -5.43 -1.20 11.91
CA LEU A 375 -5.49 -0.86 10.48
C LEU A 375 -6.73 -1.45 9.79
N THR A 376 -7.22 -2.60 10.26
CA THR A 376 -8.43 -3.24 9.73
C THR A 376 -9.67 -2.38 9.99
N ARG A 377 -9.79 -1.72 11.15
CA ARG A 377 -10.96 -0.88 11.48
C ARG A 377 -11.14 0.32 10.55
N GLN A 378 -10.06 0.92 10.05
CA GLN A 378 -10.12 1.97 9.02
C GLN A 378 -10.42 1.39 7.62
N GLY A 379 -9.92 0.19 7.31
CA GLY A 379 -10.20 -0.49 6.05
C GLY A 379 -11.64 -1.01 5.93
N VAL A 380 -12.30 -1.34 7.04
CA VAL A 380 -13.70 -1.81 7.10
C VAL A 380 -14.67 -0.78 6.52
N GLY A 381 -14.48 0.51 6.81
CA GLY A 381 -15.30 1.57 6.20
C GLY A 381 -15.18 1.61 4.67
N CYS A 382 -13.98 1.43 4.14
CA CYS A 382 -13.76 1.34 2.68
C CYS A 382 -14.32 0.05 2.07
N LEU A 383 -14.26 -1.08 2.80
CA LEU A 383 -14.83 -2.36 2.36
C LEU A 383 -16.36 -2.29 2.24
N CYS A 384 -17.05 -1.64 3.19
CA CYS A 384 -18.50 -1.43 3.10
C CYS A 384 -18.89 -0.58 1.87
N CYS A 385 -18.13 0.49 1.57
CA CYS A 385 -18.32 1.28 0.35
C CYS A 385 -18.03 0.49 -0.94
N MET A 386 -17.02 -0.39 -0.90
CA MET A 386 -16.67 -1.25 -2.04
C MET A 386 -17.71 -2.35 -2.26
N TRP A 387 -18.30 -2.90 -1.20
CA TRP A 387 -19.38 -3.89 -1.27
C TRP A 387 -20.69 -3.28 -1.76
N SER A 388 -21.02 -2.06 -1.31
CA SER A 388 -22.13 -1.27 -1.85
C SER A 388 -22.03 -1.07 -3.39
N SER A 389 -20.80 -1.01 -3.92
CA SER A 389 -20.54 -0.81 -5.36
C SER A 389 -20.25 -2.09 -6.17
N SER A 390 -20.01 -3.24 -5.52
CA SER A 390 -19.55 -4.47 -6.20
C SER A 390 -20.49 -5.67 -6.11
N MET A 391 -21.63 -5.58 -5.41
CA MET A 391 -22.64 -6.63 -5.52
C MET A 391 -23.36 -6.52 -6.88
N PRO A 392 -23.31 -7.56 -7.72
CA PRO A 392 -24.08 -7.57 -8.95
C PRO A 392 -25.56 -7.58 -8.60
N SER A 393 -26.35 -6.68 -9.20
CA SER A 393 -27.78 -6.92 -9.33
C SER A 393 -27.96 -8.29 -10.00
N ASP A 394 -28.88 -9.11 -9.50
CA ASP A 394 -29.21 -10.48 -9.96
C ASP A 394 -29.47 -10.66 -11.48
N GLN A 395 -29.33 -9.63 -12.30
CA GLN A 395 -29.32 -9.72 -13.76
C GLN A 395 -28.01 -10.29 -14.35
N GLU A 396 -26.84 -10.15 -13.71
CA GLU A 396 -25.60 -10.71 -14.28
C GLU A 396 -25.42 -12.22 -14.03
N ALA A 397 -26.07 -12.78 -13.01
CA ALA A 397 -26.02 -14.22 -12.74
C ALA A 397 -26.79 -15.08 -13.77
N ARG A 398 -27.74 -14.48 -14.52
CA ARG A 398 -28.47 -15.18 -15.60
C ARG A 398 -27.76 -15.15 -16.96
N GLY A 399 -26.62 -14.46 -17.08
CA GLY A 399 -25.85 -14.36 -18.33
C GLY A 399 -24.93 -15.55 -18.63
N TYR A 400 -24.72 -16.47 -17.68
CA TYR A 400 -23.79 -17.60 -17.83
C TYR A 400 -24.47 -18.97 -18.07
N GLN A 401 -25.78 -19.00 -18.34
CA GLN A 401 -26.50 -20.22 -18.74
C GLN A 401 -27.26 -20.09 -20.06
N ARG A 402 -26.61 -19.55 -21.11
CA ARG A 402 -27.00 -19.87 -22.49
C ARG A 402 -25.80 -20.18 -23.36
#